data_AF-A0AA51RQF4-F1
#
_entry.id   AF-A0AA51RQF4-F1
#
_cell.length_a   1.000
_cell.length_b   1.000
_cell.length_c   1.000
_cell.angle_alpha   90.00
_cell.angle_beta   90.00
_cell.angle_gamma   90.00
#
_symmetry.space_group_name_H-M   'P 1'
#
loop_
_entity.id
_entity.type
_entity.pdbx_description
1 polymer ?
#
loop_
_entity_poly.entity_id
_entity_poly.type
_entity_poly.pdbx_seq_one_letter_code
_entity_poly.pdbx_strand_id
1 'polypeptide(L)'
;MEQNIYQSPESDMSTPIKKRLKVGKVLSIIGAIFHLGIIFGWTIFVLRLYDTFQTITLHGGDDSHMAGALSSALAYLYLCMIISTPGIILNSIALFISYYRSKYLNIYLIIVSILWTLVFPFGTPFGLIFLAIVIFKWNSSNDKNDEHN
;
A
#
# COMPACT_ATOMS: atom_id res chain seq x y z
N MET A 1 7.01 27.46 -41.15
CA MET A 1 6.58 27.33 -39.75
C MET A 1 5.67 26.13 -39.69
N GLU A 2 6.23 24.94 -39.39
CA GLU A 2 5.43 23.73 -39.26
C GLU A 2 4.59 23.85 -37.98
N GLN A 3 3.27 23.96 -38.15
CA GLN A 3 2.35 23.84 -37.05
C GLN A 3 2.36 22.37 -36.60
N ASN A 4 2.79 22.13 -35.37
CA ASN A 4 2.69 20.82 -34.72
C ASN A 4 1.19 20.51 -34.54
N ILE A 5 0.59 19.82 -35.51
CA ILE A 5 -0.84 19.41 -35.51
C ILE A 5 -1.10 18.29 -34.48
N TYR A 6 -0.05 17.76 -33.84
CA TYR A 6 -0.19 16.77 -32.78
C TYR A 6 -0.47 17.45 -31.42
N GLN A 7 -1.71 17.88 -31.23
CA GLN A 7 -2.23 18.15 -29.89
C GLN A 7 -2.45 16.80 -29.19
N SER A 8 -1.61 16.52 -28.19
CA SER A 8 -1.78 15.34 -27.33
C SER A 8 -3.19 15.36 -26.72
N PRO A 9 -3.90 14.23 -26.62
CA PRO A 9 -5.26 14.14 -26.05
C PRO A 9 -5.43 14.79 -24.65
N GLU A 10 -4.32 15.04 -23.97
CA GLU A 10 -4.27 15.81 -22.72
C GLU A 10 -4.63 17.30 -22.86
N SER A 11 -4.50 17.91 -24.05
CA SER A 11 -4.85 19.31 -24.29
C SER A 11 -6.35 19.55 -24.19
N ASP A 12 -7.17 18.56 -24.55
CA ASP A 12 -8.62 18.68 -24.68
C ASP A 12 -9.39 18.21 -23.43
N MET A 13 -8.68 17.74 -22.40
CA MET A 13 -9.32 17.40 -21.13
C MET A 13 -9.92 18.64 -20.47
N SER A 14 -11.24 18.63 -20.29
CA SER A 14 -11.98 19.66 -19.58
C SER A 14 -11.36 19.94 -18.19
N THR A 15 -11.31 21.22 -17.81
CA THR A 15 -10.76 21.69 -16.53
C THR A 15 -11.23 20.91 -15.28
N PRO A 16 -12.48 20.41 -15.15
CA PRO A 16 -12.88 19.59 -14.00
C PRO A 16 -12.16 18.23 -13.92
N ILE A 17 -11.82 17.59 -15.05
CA ILE A 17 -11.14 16.29 -15.09
C ILE A 17 -9.69 16.45 -14.60
N LYS A 18 -8.98 17.49 -15.06
CA LYS A 18 -7.60 17.80 -14.63
C LYS A 18 -7.49 18.03 -13.11
N LYS A 19 -8.50 18.67 -12.49
CA LYS A 19 -8.53 18.88 -11.02
C LYS A 19 -8.65 17.55 -10.26
N ARG A 20 -9.53 16.64 -10.70
CA ARG A 20 -9.72 15.32 -10.06
C ARG A 20 -8.48 14.41 -10.15
N LEU A 21 -7.73 14.51 -11.24
CA LEU A 21 -6.43 13.84 -11.41
C LEU A 21 -5.39 14.36 -10.40
N LYS A 22 -5.26 15.69 -10.26
CA LYS A 22 -4.31 16.30 -9.30
C LYS A 22 -4.66 15.92 -7.86
N VAL A 23 -5.93 16.00 -7.47
CA VAL A 23 -6.39 15.65 -6.12
C VAL A 23 -6.10 14.18 -5.81
N GLY A 24 -6.40 13.26 -6.74
CA GLY A 24 -6.10 11.84 -6.57
C GLY A 24 -4.61 11.53 -6.42
N LYS A 25 -3.76 12.21 -7.21
CA LYS A 25 -2.31 12.08 -7.10
C LYS A 25 -1.82 12.49 -5.71
N VAL A 26 -2.28 13.63 -5.19
CA VAL A 26 -1.90 14.12 -3.86
C VAL A 26 -2.40 13.17 -2.77
N LEU A 27 -3.66 12.75 -2.81
CA LEU A 27 -4.21 11.78 -1.84
C LEU A 27 -3.42 10.47 -1.85
N SER A 28 -3.04 9.97 -3.02
CA SER A 28 -2.29 8.73 -3.11
C SER A 28 -0.86 8.88 -2.56
N ILE A 29 -0.20 10.01 -2.81
CA ILE A 29 1.13 10.28 -2.24
C ILE A 29 1.05 10.36 -0.72
N ILE A 30 0.08 11.10 -0.17
CA ILE A 30 -0.12 11.20 1.27
C ILE A 30 -0.42 9.82 1.85
N GLY A 31 -1.33 9.07 1.24
CA GLY A 31 -1.61 7.70 1.65
C GLY A 31 -0.38 6.80 1.58
N ALA A 32 0.52 7.03 0.62
CA ALA A 32 1.77 6.29 0.52
C ALA A 32 2.77 6.61 1.62
N ILE A 33 2.85 7.86 2.06
CA ILE A 33 3.66 8.26 3.23
C ILE A 33 3.15 7.51 4.47
N PHE A 34 1.83 7.43 4.68
CA PHE A 34 1.28 6.66 5.81
C PHE A 34 1.61 5.17 5.75
N HIS A 35 1.61 4.56 4.56
CA HIS A 35 2.00 3.16 4.38
C HIS A 35 3.51 2.91 4.60
N LEU A 36 4.36 3.94 4.65
CA LEU A 36 5.74 3.72 5.13
C LEU A 36 5.73 3.17 6.56
N GLY A 37 4.71 3.49 7.37
CA GLY A 37 4.51 2.93 8.70
C GLY A 37 4.50 1.39 8.69
N ILE A 38 3.73 0.75 7.80
CA ILE A 38 3.68 -0.73 7.74
C ILE A 38 5.03 -1.33 7.31
N ILE A 39 5.75 -0.66 6.39
CA ILE A 39 7.08 -1.10 5.92
C ILE A 39 8.10 -1.01 7.06
N PHE A 40 8.11 0.10 7.80
CA PHE A 40 8.95 0.26 8.99
C PHE A 40 8.59 -0.75 10.07
N GLY A 41 7.31 -1.00 10.32
CA GLY A 41 6.84 -2.00 11.27
C GLY A 41 7.38 -3.40 10.96
N TRP A 42 7.28 -3.83 9.70
CA TRP A 42 7.86 -5.10 9.25
C TRP A 42 9.38 -5.16 9.42
N THR A 43 10.08 -4.07 9.12
CA THR A 43 11.54 -3.99 9.27
C THR A 43 11.95 -4.16 10.74
N ILE A 44 11.32 -3.42 11.65
CA ILE A 44 11.59 -3.51 13.09
C ILE A 44 11.25 -4.92 13.61
N PHE A 45 10.13 -5.48 13.17
CA PHE A 45 9.72 -6.84 13.54
C PHE A 45 10.77 -7.88 13.16
N VAL A 46 11.27 -7.85 11.92
CA VAL A 46 12.32 -8.76 11.44
C VAL A 46 13.63 -8.58 12.20
N LEU A 47 14.04 -7.33 12.47
CA LEU A 47 15.25 -7.05 13.25
C LEU A 47 15.14 -7.60 14.69
N ARG A 48 14.00 -7.42 15.34
CA ARG A 48 13.75 -7.95 16.69
C ARG A 48 13.73 -9.47 16.71
N LEU A 49 13.13 -10.10 15.70
CA LEU A 49 13.19 -11.55 15.54
C LEU A 49 14.63 -12.03 15.38
N TYR A 50 15.40 -11.39 14.52
CA TYR A 50 16.81 -11.71 14.31
C TYR A 50 17.61 -11.64 15.61
N ASP A 51 17.47 -10.54 16.36
CA ASP A 51 18.14 -10.38 17.67
C ASP A 51 17.72 -11.46 18.67
N THR A 52 16.44 -11.84 18.67
CA THR A 52 15.90 -12.89 19.55
C THR A 52 16.51 -14.24 19.22
N PHE A 53 16.56 -14.63 17.93
CA PHE A 53 17.16 -15.90 17.51
C PHE A 53 18.66 -15.96 17.74
N GLN A 54 19.38 -14.85 17.54
CA GLN A 54 20.81 -14.75 17.87
C GLN A 54 21.05 -14.94 19.37
N THR A 55 20.25 -14.29 20.21
CA THR A 55 20.37 -14.38 21.67
C THR A 55 20.15 -15.81 22.16
N ILE A 56 19.14 -16.51 21.64
CA ILE A 56 18.82 -17.90 21.97
C ILE A 56 19.94 -18.85 21.55
N THR A 57 20.50 -18.64 20.35
CA THR A 57 21.61 -19.47 19.85
C THR A 57 22.85 -19.36 20.74
N LEU A 58 23.09 -18.18 21.33
CA LEU A 58 24.26 -17.90 22.16
C LEU A 58 24.07 -18.29 23.64
N HIS A 59 22.86 -18.16 24.20
CA HIS A 59 22.63 -18.27 25.65
C HIS A 59 21.74 -19.46 26.06
N GLY A 60 21.23 -20.24 25.10
CA GLY A 60 20.25 -21.29 25.35
C GLY A 60 18.82 -20.75 25.32
N GLY A 61 17.85 -21.64 25.03
CA GLY A 61 16.44 -21.28 24.90
C GLY A 61 15.72 -21.25 26.26
N ASP A 62 15.45 -20.06 26.77
CA ASP A 62 14.43 -19.85 27.80
C ASP A 62 13.12 -19.41 27.11
N ASP A 63 12.10 -20.28 27.19
CA ASP A 63 10.80 -20.10 26.55
C ASP A 63 10.12 -18.78 26.97
N SER A 64 10.32 -18.37 28.23
CA SER A 64 9.71 -17.14 28.77
C SER A 64 10.30 -15.89 28.13
N HIS A 65 11.63 -15.86 27.97
CA HIS A 65 12.34 -14.76 27.33
C HIS A 65 12.00 -14.68 25.83
N MET A 66 11.88 -15.82 25.15
CA MET A 66 11.51 -15.86 23.73
C MET A 66 10.09 -15.33 23.51
N ALA A 67 9.12 -15.77 24.33
CA ALA A 67 7.73 -15.31 24.23
C ALA A 67 7.61 -13.79 24.48
N GLY A 68 8.33 -13.27 25.48
CA GLY A 68 8.36 -11.83 25.78
C GLY A 68 8.91 -11.00 24.63
N ALA A 69 10.04 -11.44 24.03
CA ALA A 69 10.66 -10.76 22.90
C ALA A 69 9.74 -10.75 21.66
N LEU A 70 9.13 -11.90 21.33
CA LEU A 70 8.16 -12.03 20.24
C LEU A 70 6.94 -11.13 20.43
N SER A 71 6.36 -11.11 21.63
CA SER A 71 5.22 -10.26 21.97
C SER A 71 5.56 -8.78 21.80
N SER A 72 6.74 -8.36 22.28
CA SER A 72 7.20 -6.97 22.11
C SER A 72 7.39 -6.60 20.63
N ALA A 73 7.93 -7.51 19.81
CA ALA A 73 8.12 -7.29 18.39
C ALA A 73 6.78 -7.14 17.65
N LEU A 74 5.79 -7.99 17.99
CA LEU A 74 4.42 -7.85 17.48
C LEU A 74 3.79 -6.52 17.89
N ALA A 75 3.97 -6.08 19.13
CA ALA A 75 3.40 -4.83 19.61
C ALA A 75 3.86 -3.62 18.78
N TYR A 76 5.13 -3.57 18.41
CA TYR A 76 5.65 -2.53 17.49
C TYR A 76 5.01 -2.60 16.11
N LEU A 77 4.86 -3.80 15.55
CA LEU A 77 4.18 -4.01 14.27
C LEU A 77 2.73 -3.51 14.32
N TYR A 78 2.02 -3.77 15.42
CA TYR A 78 0.65 -3.29 15.64
C TYR A 78 0.56 -1.76 15.70
N LEU A 79 1.45 -1.10 16.44
CA LEU A 79 1.49 0.37 16.50
C LEU A 79 1.72 0.99 15.12
N CYS A 80 2.66 0.44 14.37
CA CYS A 80 2.92 0.84 12.99
C CYS A 80 1.72 0.59 12.06
N MET A 81 0.97 -0.48 12.26
CA MET A 81 -0.28 -0.75 11.53
C MET A 81 -1.32 0.33 11.78
N ILE A 82 -1.55 0.72 13.04
CA ILE A 82 -2.53 1.76 13.39
C ILE A 82 -2.21 3.07 12.66
N ILE A 83 -0.92 3.43 12.59
CA ILE A 83 -0.45 4.62 11.87
C ILE A 83 -0.64 4.46 10.35
N SER A 84 -0.55 3.23 9.82
CA SER A 84 -0.76 2.94 8.40
C SER A 84 -2.22 2.92 7.98
N THR A 85 -3.18 2.71 8.89
CA THR A 85 -4.62 2.58 8.58
C THR A 85 -5.20 3.79 7.82
N PRO A 86 -4.93 5.06 8.22
CA PRO A 86 -5.37 6.23 7.46
C PRO A 86 -4.89 6.21 6.00
N GLY A 87 -3.73 5.62 5.73
CA GLY A 87 -3.19 5.48 4.38
C GLY A 87 -4.06 4.61 3.47
N ILE A 88 -4.66 3.54 4.01
CA ILE A 88 -5.57 2.66 3.27
C ILE A 88 -6.83 3.43 2.87
N ILE A 89 -7.38 4.20 3.81
CA ILE A 89 -8.58 5.00 3.59
C ILE A 89 -8.31 6.05 2.50
N LEU A 90 -7.20 6.79 2.61
CA LEU A 90 -6.80 7.80 1.63
C LEU A 90 -6.57 7.21 0.23
N ASN A 91 -5.88 6.08 0.14
CA ASN A 91 -5.65 5.41 -1.15
C ASN A 91 -6.92 4.81 -1.74
N SER A 92 -7.84 4.30 -0.91
CA SER A 92 -9.15 3.83 -1.35
C SER A 92 -9.96 5.00 -1.94
N ILE A 93 -10.00 6.14 -1.23
CA ILE A 93 -10.65 7.36 -1.71
C ILE A 93 -10.00 7.84 -3.01
N ALA A 94 -8.67 7.85 -3.10
CA ALA A 94 -7.94 8.21 -4.31
C ALA A 94 -8.32 7.31 -5.50
N LEU A 95 -8.39 5.99 -5.27
CA LEU A 95 -8.79 5.02 -6.28
C LEU A 95 -10.22 5.25 -6.77
N PHE A 96 -11.18 5.56 -5.89
CA PHE A 96 -12.59 5.74 -6.27
C PHE A 96 -12.89 7.10 -6.89
N ILE A 97 -12.33 8.18 -6.36
CA ILE A 97 -12.65 9.56 -6.79
C ILE A 97 -11.81 9.99 -8.00
N SER A 98 -10.59 9.47 -8.14
CA SER A 98 -9.68 9.90 -9.19
C SER A 98 -9.65 8.96 -10.39
N TYR A 99 -9.41 9.56 -11.56
CA TYR A 99 -9.00 8.86 -12.77
C TYR A 99 -7.49 8.55 -12.79
N TYR A 100 -6.75 8.92 -11.73
CA TYR A 100 -5.33 8.62 -11.64
C TYR A 100 -5.09 7.11 -11.51
N ARG A 101 -4.79 6.48 -12.65
CA ARG A 101 -4.50 5.05 -12.78
C ARG A 101 -3.11 4.89 -13.35
N SER A 102 -2.14 4.63 -12.49
CA SER A 102 -0.78 4.29 -12.90
C SER A 102 -0.50 2.82 -12.59
N LYS A 103 0.14 2.10 -13.52
CA LYS A 103 0.56 0.70 -13.31
C LYS A 103 1.41 0.56 -12.05
N TYR A 104 2.28 1.53 -11.78
CA TYR A 104 3.12 1.57 -10.58
C TYR A 104 2.32 1.73 -9.29
N LEU A 105 1.25 2.54 -9.32
CA LEU A 105 0.36 2.71 -8.18
C LEU A 105 -0.37 1.40 -7.88
N ASN A 106 -0.86 0.67 -8.88
CA ASN A 106 -1.52 -0.61 -8.66
C ASN A 106 -0.56 -1.66 -8.07
N ILE A 107 0.66 -1.79 -8.60
CA ILE A 107 1.69 -2.70 -8.06
C ILE A 107 1.99 -2.36 -6.60
N TYR A 108 2.19 -1.07 -6.33
CA TYR A 108 2.43 -0.57 -4.98
C TYR A 108 1.28 -0.94 -4.01
N LEU A 109 0.03 -0.74 -4.41
CA LEU A 109 -1.12 -1.07 -3.57
C LEU A 109 -1.27 -2.58 -3.34
N ILE A 110 -0.91 -3.42 -4.32
CA ILE A 110 -0.85 -4.88 -4.16
C ILE A 110 0.20 -5.26 -3.10
N ILE A 111 1.41 -4.69 -3.17
CA ILE A 111 2.47 -4.97 -2.20
C ILE A 111 2.01 -4.60 -0.78
N VAL A 112 1.44 -3.40 -0.60
CA VAL A 112 0.94 -2.98 0.71
C VAL A 112 -0.18 -3.89 1.20
N SER A 113 -1.09 -4.28 0.31
CA SER A 113 -2.17 -5.19 0.64
C SER A 113 -1.65 -6.55 1.14
N ILE A 114 -0.63 -7.12 0.48
CA ILE A 114 0.03 -8.36 0.91
C ILE A 114 0.68 -8.17 2.29
N LEU A 115 1.42 -7.08 2.50
CA LEU A 115 2.04 -6.78 3.80
C LEU A 115 1.02 -6.67 4.92
N TRP A 116 -0.17 -6.13 4.63
CA TRP A 116 -1.29 -6.11 5.56
C TRP A 116 -1.88 -7.50 5.81
N THR A 117 -2.04 -8.31 4.75
CA THR A 117 -2.60 -9.66 4.87
C THR A 117 -1.78 -10.55 5.80
N LEU A 118 -0.46 -10.41 5.78
CA LEU A 118 0.48 -11.19 6.60
C LEU A 118 0.38 -10.90 8.10
N VAL A 119 -0.24 -9.79 8.51
CA VAL A 119 -0.37 -9.46 9.93
C VAL A 119 -1.65 -10.06 10.52
N PHE A 120 -1.58 -11.33 10.89
CA PHE A 120 -2.70 -12.05 11.51
C PHE A 120 -2.89 -11.67 13.00
N PRO A 121 -4.14 -11.56 13.50
CA PRO A 121 -5.42 -11.74 12.80
C PRO A 121 -6.03 -10.44 12.25
N PHE A 122 -5.58 -9.28 12.74
CA PHE A 122 -6.26 -8.01 12.49
C PHE A 122 -5.97 -7.43 11.10
N GLY A 123 -4.74 -7.56 10.59
CA GLY A 123 -4.36 -7.05 9.27
C GLY A 123 -4.93 -7.87 8.12
N THR A 124 -5.12 -9.18 8.33
CA THR A 124 -5.62 -10.13 7.31
C THR A 124 -6.92 -9.69 6.61
N PRO A 125 -8.03 -9.39 7.32
CA PRO A 125 -9.27 -8.98 6.67
C PRO A 125 -9.12 -7.67 5.89
N PHE A 126 -8.45 -6.66 6.46
CA PHE A 126 -8.23 -5.38 5.78
C PHE A 126 -7.35 -5.54 4.53
N GLY A 127 -6.28 -6.31 4.63
CA GLY A 127 -5.39 -6.63 3.52
C GLY A 127 -6.13 -7.30 2.37
N LEU A 128 -6.94 -8.33 2.67
CA LEU A 128 -7.71 -9.07 1.66
C LEU A 128 -8.79 -8.21 0.99
N ILE A 129 -9.54 -7.42 1.77
CA ILE A 129 -10.55 -6.50 1.22
C ILE A 129 -9.87 -5.49 0.28
N PHE A 130 -8.76 -4.92 0.72
CA PHE A 130 -8.02 -3.96 -0.08
C PHE A 130 -7.43 -4.60 -1.36
N LEU A 131 -6.95 -5.84 -1.28
CA LEU A 131 -6.47 -6.61 -2.44
C LEU A 131 -7.58 -6.77 -3.47
N ALA A 132 -8.75 -7.21 -3.02
CA ALA A 132 -9.91 -7.45 -3.88
C ALA A 132 -10.33 -6.16 -4.60
N ILE A 133 -10.35 -5.02 -3.90
CA ILE A 133 -10.67 -3.71 -4.49
C ILE A 133 -9.66 -3.36 -5.60
N VAL A 134 -8.36 -3.55 -5.33
CA VAL A 134 -7.30 -3.21 -6.29
C VAL A 134 -7.35 -4.11 -7.52
N ILE A 135 -7.52 -5.43 -7.35
CA ILE A 135 -7.61 -6.39 -8.46
C ILE A 135 -8.85 -6.12 -9.31
N PHE A 136 -10.02 -5.93 -8.68
CA PHE A 136 -11.26 -5.65 -9.40
C PHE A 136 -11.16 -4.38 -10.24
N LYS A 137 -10.56 -3.31 -9.68
CA LYS A 137 -10.32 -2.07 -10.42
C LYS A 137 -9.28 -2.22 -11.52
N TRP A 138 -8.27 -3.07 -11.34
CA TRP A 138 -7.26 -3.31 -12.36
C TRP A 138 -7.86 -4.05 -13.55
N ASN A 139 -8.60 -5.14 -13.34
CA ASN A 139 -9.24 -5.88 -14.43
C ASN A 139 -10.21 -5.01 -15.24
N SER A 140 -11.05 -4.23 -14.56
CA SER A 140 -11.96 -3.26 -15.22
C SER A 140 -11.22 -2.19 -16.04
N SER A 141 -9.95 -1.94 -15.75
CA SER A 141 -9.14 -1.01 -16.54
C SER A 141 -8.54 -1.62 -17.79
N ASN A 142 -8.22 -2.92 -17.77
CA ASN A 142 -7.65 -3.61 -18.94
C ASN A 142 -8.72 -3.87 -20.00
N ASP A 143 -9.93 -4.24 -19.57
CA ASP A 143 -11.08 -4.52 -20.46
C ASP A 143 -11.39 -3.34 -21.42
N LYS A 144 -11.29 -2.11 -20.90
CA LYS A 144 -11.51 -0.88 -21.69
C LYS A 144 -10.41 -0.58 -22.72
N ASN A 145 -9.23 -1.14 -22.54
CA ASN A 145 -8.14 -0.98 -23.51
C ASN A 145 -8.24 -2.02 -24.64
N ASP A 146 -8.89 -3.15 -24.38
CA ASP A 146 -9.09 -4.22 -25.36
C ASP A 146 -10.27 -3.93 -26.31
N GLU A 147 -11.28 -3.16 -25.88
CA GLU A 147 -12.38 -2.68 -26.76
C GLU A 147 -11.96 -1.61 -27.78
N HIS A 148 -10.75 -1.05 -27.66
CA HIS A 148 -10.24 0.03 -28.52
C HIS A 148 -9.11 -0.40 -29.47
N ASN A 149 -8.78 -1.69 -29.53
CA ASN A 149 -7.90 -2.29 -30.54
C ASN A 149 -8.70 -3.11 -31.55
#